data_AF-A0A0P8DBY7-F1
#
_entry.id   AF-A0A0P8DBY7-F1
#
_cell.length_a   1.000
_cell.length_b   1.000
_cell.length_c   1.000
_cell.angle_alpha   90.00
_cell.angle_beta   90.00
_cell.angle_gamma   90.00
#
_symmetry.space_group_name_H-M   'P 1'
#
loop_
_entity.id
_entity.type
_entity.pdbx_description
1 polymer ?
#
loop_
_entity_poly.entity_id
_entity_poly.type
_entity_poly.pdbx_seq_one_letter_code
_entity_poly.pdbx_strand_id
1 'polypeptide(L)'
;MKYLNLGCGNRFHTDWINVNFTSPNPVVIAHNLTKDIPFSDNSFDVVYHSHLLEHFPKAEAATFLQECHRVLRPQGILRIAVPDLEQIIRSYLFALEQALDNSLEAANNYTWLLLELFDQMVRNQAGGEMIAYLHQENIPNETFILKRLGTEAKNIIASGCQTQQISLSKPWFKHALRPIYRVFRDPHYRQNIFLKRLLSSADYQALQIGRFRQSGEIHQWMYDRYSLAQLLQQNGFEKIQQRPAHESAILHWSSFNLDTEPNGSVYKPDSLYMEAIKPA
;
A
#
# COMPACT_ATOMS: atom_id res chain seq x y z
N MET A 1 -1.98 12.97 23.93
CA MET A 1 -2.16 13.41 22.54
C MET A 1 -3.28 12.59 21.91
N LYS A 2 -3.98 13.14 20.93
CA LYS A 2 -4.98 12.43 20.13
C LYS A 2 -4.38 12.08 18.78
N TYR A 3 -4.33 10.79 18.47
CA TYR A 3 -3.66 10.24 17.30
C TYR A 3 -4.66 9.69 16.29
N LEU A 4 -4.43 9.94 14.99
CA LEU A 4 -5.24 9.45 13.88
C LEU A 4 -4.38 8.67 12.88
N ASN A 5 -4.78 7.43 12.58
CA ASN A 5 -4.13 6.55 11.61
C ASN A 5 -5.10 6.32 10.45
N LEU A 6 -4.73 6.78 9.26
CA LEU A 6 -5.56 6.71 8.05
C LEU A 6 -5.03 5.62 7.12
N GLY A 7 -5.94 4.82 6.55
CA GLY A 7 -5.57 3.71 5.67
C GLY A 7 -4.86 2.59 6.42
N CYS A 8 -5.24 2.32 7.67
CA CYS A 8 -4.43 1.49 8.57
C CYS A 8 -4.30 0.02 8.15
N GLY A 9 -5.17 -0.47 7.25
CA GLY A 9 -5.24 -1.89 6.92
C GLY A 9 -5.29 -2.76 8.17
N ASN A 10 -4.37 -3.71 8.27
CA ASN A 10 -4.18 -4.56 9.46
C ASN A 10 -3.07 -4.08 10.42
N ARG A 11 -2.44 -2.93 10.14
CA ARG A 11 -1.33 -2.37 10.92
C ARG A 11 -1.80 -1.14 11.70
N PHE A 12 -2.21 -1.37 12.94
CA PHE A 12 -2.72 -0.30 13.80
C PHE A 12 -2.43 -0.55 15.29
N HIS A 13 -2.57 0.50 16.07
CA HIS A 13 -2.41 0.49 17.52
C HIS A 13 -3.69 0.99 18.20
N THR A 14 -4.06 0.43 19.35
CA THR A 14 -5.33 0.73 20.05
C THR A 14 -5.42 2.14 20.61
N ASP A 15 -4.29 2.78 20.85
CA ASP A 15 -4.22 4.17 21.32
C ASP A 15 -4.51 5.18 20.19
N TRP A 16 -4.59 4.70 18.95
CA TRP A 16 -4.89 5.50 17.77
C TRP A 16 -6.35 5.34 17.38
N ILE A 17 -6.95 6.41 16.88
CA ILE A 17 -8.18 6.29 16.11
C ILE A 17 -7.78 5.80 14.73
N ASN A 18 -8.28 4.64 14.33
CA ASN A 18 -7.87 3.96 13.11
C ASN A 18 -9.00 3.99 12.08
N VAL A 19 -8.68 4.36 10.84
CA VAL A 19 -9.62 4.46 9.74
C VAL A 19 -9.12 3.63 8.56
N ASN A 20 -10.00 2.85 7.94
CA ASN A 20 -9.69 2.13 6.72
C ASN A 20 -10.91 2.06 5.79
N PHE A 21 -10.71 1.85 4.49
CA PHE A 21 -11.82 1.79 3.52
C PHE A 21 -12.87 0.74 3.89
N THR A 22 -12.41 -0.44 4.31
CA THR A 22 -13.23 -1.49 4.91
C THR A 22 -12.46 -2.13 6.06
N SER A 23 -13.15 -2.60 7.10
CA SER A 23 -12.50 -3.39 8.14
C SER A 23 -13.50 -4.34 8.80
N PRO A 24 -13.14 -5.61 9.01
CA PRO A 24 -13.92 -6.50 9.87
C PRO A 24 -13.67 -6.23 11.37
N ASN A 25 -12.66 -5.42 11.71
CA ASN A 25 -12.31 -5.15 13.10
C ASN A 25 -13.15 -3.98 13.67
N PRO A 26 -13.88 -4.17 14.78
CA PRO A 26 -14.76 -3.14 15.34
C PRO A 26 -14.03 -1.90 15.87
N VAL A 27 -12.70 -1.97 16.11
CA VAL A 27 -11.90 -0.82 16.57
C VAL A 27 -11.39 0.06 15.41
N VAL A 28 -11.69 -0.32 14.17
CA VAL A 28 -11.33 0.43 12.96
C VAL A 28 -12.59 0.99 12.33
N ILE A 29 -12.60 2.30 12.11
CA ILE A 29 -13.70 3.01 11.46
C ILE A 29 -13.64 2.73 9.96
N ALA A 30 -14.68 2.10 9.41
CA ALA A 30 -14.82 1.90 7.98
C ALA A 30 -15.27 3.21 7.31
N HIS A 31 -14.39 3.85 6.53
CA HIS A 31 -14.69 5.11 5.85
C HIS A 31 -13.89 5.27 4.55
N ASN A 32 -14.51 5.88 3.53
CA ASN A 32 -13.84 6.17 2.26
C ASN A 32 -13.12 7.53 2.31
N LEU A 33 -11.80 7.48 2.35
CA LEU A 33 -10.90 8.64 2.42
C LEU A 33 -10.75 9.39 1.08
N THR A 34 -11.33 8.91 -0.03
CA THR A 34 -11.42 9.68 -1.28
C THR A 34 -12.48 10.79 -1.23
N LYS A 35 -13.21 10.90 -0.11
CA LYS A 35 -14.19 11.95 0.12
C LYS A 35 -13.59 12.97 1.09
N ASP A 36 -13.81 12.74 2.37
CA ASP A 36 -13.41 13.59 3.49
C ASP A 36 -12.83 12.72 4.61
N ILE A 37 -12.14 13.36 5.55
CA ILE A 37 -11.80 12.73 6.82
C ILE A 37 -12.94 13.04 7.82
N PRO A 38 -13.63 12.04 8.39
CA PRO A 38 -14.93 12.20 9.07
C PRO A 38 -14.78 12.72 10.51
N PHE A 39 -13.95 13.75 10.69
CA PHE A 39 -13.67 14.39 11.97
C PHE A 39 -13.66 15.90 11.81
N SER A 40 -13.95 16.60 12.90
CA SER A 40 -13.91 18.05 12.96
C SER A 40 -12.49 18.60 12.79
N ASP A 41 -12.42 19.86 12.40
CA ASP A 41 -11.18 20.62 12.29
C ASP A 41 -10.42 20.65 13.62
N ASN A 42 -9.09 20.72 13.56
CA ASN A 42 -8.23 20.89 14.75
C ASN A 42 -8.53 19.88 15.86
N SER A 43 -8.82 18.63 15.49
CA SER A 43 -9.24 17.60 16.44
C SER A 43 -8.10 16.68 16.85
N PHE A 44 -7.01 16.59 16.08
CA PHE A 44 -5.89 15.68 16.33
C PHE A 44 -4.56 16.40 16.53
N ASP A 45 -3.73 15.83 17.41
CA ASP A 45 -2.35 16.30 17.61
C ASP A 45 -1.40 15.65 16.59
N VAL A 46 -1.74 14.44 16.12
CA VAL A 46 -0.96 13.68 15.15
C VAL A 46 -1.87 13.00 14.14
N VAL A 47 -1.50 13.08 12.86
CA VAL A 47 -2.06 12.29 11.77
C VAL A 47 -0.93 11.46 11.16
N TYR A 48 -1.19 10.17 10.96
CA TYR A 48 -0.28 9.24 10.34
C TYR A 48 -1.01 8.48 9.23
N HIS A 49 -0.29 8.21 8.15
CA HIS A 49 -0.68 7.16 7.21
C HIS A 49 0.56 6.53 6.60
N SER A 50 0.42 5.26 6.23
CA SER A 50 1.50 4.47 5.65
C SER A 50 0.95 3.65 4.50
N HIS A 51 1.59 3.79 3.35
CA HIS A 51 1.21 3.14 2.10
C HIS A 51 -0.27 3.39 1.73
N LEU A 52 -0.59 4.68 1.58
CA LEU A 52 -1.94 5.18 1.33
C LEU A 52 -1.96 6.25 0.24
N LEU A 53 -1.08 7.26 0.35
CA LEU A 53 -1.10 8.44 -0.51
C LEU A 53 -0.86 8.09 -1.99
N GLU A 54 -0.02 7.09 -2.26
CA GLU A 54 0.26 6.56 -3.60
C GLU A 54 -0.97 6.02 -4.31
N HIS A 55 -2.02 5.65 -3.58
CA HIS A 55 -3.26 5.13 -4.15
C HIS A 55 -4.22 6.25 -4.60
N PHE A 56 -3.94 7.50 -4.27
CA PHE A 56 -4.72 8.65 -4.73
C PHE A 56 -4.23 9.10 -6.10
N PRO A 57 -5.15 9.40 -7.04
CA PRO A 57 -4.80 10.15 -8.24
C PRO A 57 -4.06 11.44 -7.86
N LYS A 58 -3.04 11.82 -8.63
CA LYS A 58 -2.20 13.00 -8.34
C LYS A 58 -3.02 14.27 -8.05
N ALA A 59 -4.15 14.44 -8.76
CA ALA A 59 -5.04 15.59 -8.58
C ALA A 59 -5.81 15.57 -7.25
N GLU A 60 -6.10 14.38 -6.71
CA GLU A 60 -6.86 14.17 -5.47
C GLU A 60 -5.94 14.11 -4.24
N ALA A 61 -4.66 13.78 -4.42
CA ALA A 61 -3.67 13.73 -3.34
C ALA A 61 -3.56 15.07 -2.58
N ALA A 62 -3.69 16.21 -3.29
CA ALA A 62 -3.70 17.52 -2.66
C ALA A 62 -4.93 17.72 -1.76
N THR A 63 -6.13 17.35 -2.23
CA THR A 63 -7.37 17.40 -1.46
C THR A 63 -7.29 16.54 -0.20
N PHE A 64 -6.74 15.33 -0.31
CA PHE A 64 -6.52 14.46 0.85
C PHE A 64 -5.57 15.09 1.88
N LEU A 65 -4.46 15.71 1.44
CA LEU A 65 -3.53 16.39 2.35
C LEU A 65 -4.14 17.65 2.98
N GLN A 66 -5.02 18.36 2.28
CA GLN A 66 -5.80 19.46 2.85
C GLN A 66 -6.74 18.98 3.96
N GLU A 67 -7.35 17.80 3.81
CA GLU A 67 -8.13 17.17 4.87
C GLU A 67 -7.27 16.77 6.07
N CYS A 68 -6.08 16.20 5.84
CA CYS A 68 -5.10 15.94 6.90
C CYS A 68 -4.73 17.24 7.64
N HIS A 69 -4.49 18.32 6.90
CA HIS A 69 -4.21 19.64 7.46
C HIS A 69 -5.42 20.18 8.25
N ARG A 70 -6.64 20.02 7.74
CA ARG A 70 -7.87 20.48 8.40
C ARG A 70 -8.06 19.83 9.77
N VAL A 71 -7.92 18.50 9.86
CA VAL A 71 -8.15 17.75 11.11
C VAL A 71 -7.02 17.87 12.12
N LEU A 72 -5.79 18.19 11.68
CA LEU A 72 -4.68 18.52 12.58
C LEU A 72 -4.93 19.82 13.34
N ARG A 73 -4.53 19.86 14.61
CA ARG A 73 -4.43 21.10 15.38
C ARG A 73 -3.25 21.95 14.89
N PRO A 74 -3.26 23.26 15.17
CA PRO A 74 -2.05 24.06 15.02
C PRO A 74 -0.89 23.41 15.78
N GLN A 75 0.29 23.39 15.16
CA GLN A 75 1.48 22.67 15.62
C GLN A 75 1.38 21.14 15.65
N GLY A 76 0.31 20.57 15.09
CA GLY A 76 0.13 19.13 14.95
C GLY A 76 1.08 18.52 13.92
N ILE A 77 1.40 17.24 14.09
CA ILE A 77 2.38 16.50 13.28
C ILE A 77 1.67 15.64 12.25
N LEU A 78 2.04 15.77 10.99
CA LEU A 78 1.73 14.80 9.94
C LEU A 78 2.95 13.91 9.72
N ARG A 79 2.80 12.59 9.83
CA ARG A 79 3.80 11.60 9.44
C ARG A 79 3.29 10.74 8.28
N ILE A 80 4.08 10.64 7.22
CA ILE A 80 3.75 9.93 6.00
C ILE A 80 4.80 8.87 5.74
N ALA A 81 4.38 7.65 5.43
CA ALA A 81 5.20 6.64 4.76
C ALA A 81 4.62 6.30 3.39
N VAL A 82 5.45 6.32 2.35
CA VAL A 82 5.11 5.93 0.97
C VAL A 82 6.27 5.11 0.38
N PRO A 83 6.04 4.32 -0.69
CA PRO A 83 7.13 3.69 -1.44
C PRO A 83 8.17 4.74 -1.90
N ASP A 84 9.46 4.48 -1.66
CA ASP A 84 10.54 5.41 -2.00
C ASP A 84 10.93 5.30 -3.48
N LEU A 85 10.34 6.18 -4.31
CA LEU A 85 10.65 6.25 -5.74
C LEU A 85 12.14 6.47 -5.98
N GLU A 86 12.78 7.35 -5.19
CA GLU A 86 14.20 7.67 -5.39
C GLU A 86 15.07 6.45 -5.14
N GLN A 87 14.82 5.71 -4.07
CA GLN A 87 15.58 4.50 -3.75
C GLN A 87 15.37 3.40 -4.79
N ILE A 88 14.13 3.21 -5.28
CA ILE A 88 13.82 2.26 -6.35
C ILE A 88 14.61 2.62 -7.62
N ILE A 89 14.58 3.88 -8.05
CA ILE A 89 15.26 4.33 -9.27
C ILE A 89 16.79 4.21 -9.14
N ARG A 90 17.37 4.60 -8.01
CA ARG A 90 18.81 4.43 -7.76
C ARG A 90 19.22 2.96 -7.82
N SER A 91 18.43 2.08 -7.21
CA SER A 91 18.66 0.64 -7.22
C SER A 91 18.52 0.07 -8.64
N TYR A 92 17.53 0.55 -9.40
CA TYR A 92 17.31 0.17 -10.80
C TYR A 92 18.51 0.52 -11.66
N LEU A 93 19.01 1.76 -11.60
CA LEU A 93 20.17 2.18 -12.38
C LEU A 93 21.41 1.38 -12.01
N PHE A 94 21.64 1.15 -10.70
CA PHE A 94 22.77 0.34 -10.25
C PHE A 94 22.70 -1.12 -10.70
N ALA A 95 21.51 -1.73 -10.68
CA ALA A 95 21.32 -3.09 -11.16
C ALA A 95 21.44 -3.18 -12.69
N LEU A 96 20.95 -2.16 -13.42
CA LEU A 96 21.04 -2.07 -14.88
C LEU A 96 22.50 -2.07 -15.35
N GLU A 97 23.34 -1.18 -14.82
CA GLU A 97 24.74 -1.08 -15.25
C GLU A 97 25.49 -2.40 -15.05
N GLN A 98 25.31 -3.05 -13.89
CA GLN A 98 25.96 -4.34 -13.62
C GLN A 98 25.38 -5.49 -14.44
N ALA A 99 24.08 -5.46 -14.77
CA ALA A 99 23.48 -6.46 -15.65
C ALA A 99 24.06 -6.35 -17.08
N LEU A 100 24.31 -5.13 -17.56
CA LEU A 100 24.99 -4.89 -18.84
C LEU A 100 26.45 -5.39 -18.82
N ASP A 101 27.10 -5.36 -17.65
CA ASP A 101 28.41 -5.98 -17.40
C ASP A 101 28.32 -7.51 -17.17
N ASN A 102 27.21 -8.15 -17.55
CA ASN A 102 26.95 -9.59 -17.48
C ASN A 102 26.88 -10.19 -16.05
N SER A 103 26.57 -9.39 -15.04
CA SER A 103 26.27 -9.92 -13.70
C SER A 103 24.87 -10.54 -13.67
N LEU A 104 24.81 -11.87 -13.52
CA LEU A 104 23.55 -12.61 -13.40
C LEU A 104 22.75 -12.19 -12.15
N GLU A 105 23.43 -11.95 -11.02
CA GLU A 105 22.78 -11.47 -9.80
C GLU A 105 22.11 -10.11 -10.03
N ALA A 106 22.82 -9.19 -10.68
CA ALA A 106 22.28 -7.87 -11.00
C ALA A 106 21.11 -7.94 -11.99
N ALA A 107 21.15 -8.85 -12.97
CA ALA A 107 20.03 -9.07 -13.90
C ALA A 107 18.75 -9.53 -13.19
N ASN A 108 18.87 -10.38 -12.15
CA ASN A 108 17.74 -10.78 -11.33
C ASN A 108 17.20 -9.61 -10.49
N ASN A 109 18.09 -8.82 -9.88
CA ASN A 109 17.72 -7.61 -9.12
C ASN A 109 17.03 -6.58 -10.02
N TYR A 110 17.56 -6.36 -11.22
CA TYR A 110 16.96 -5.50 -12.25
C TYR A 110 15.53 -5.93 -12.58
N THR A 111 15.32 -7.24 -12.80
CA THR A 111 13.99 -7.79 -13.10
C THR A 111 13.01 -7.50 -11.96
N TRP A 112 13.42 -7.72 -10.71
CA TRP A 112 12.60 -7.40 -9.55
C TRP A 112 12.27 -5.90 -9.45
N LEU A 113 13.25 -5.02 -9.67
CA LEU A 113 13.07 -3.57 -9.59
C LEU A 113 12.11 -3.04 -10.66
N LEU A 114 12.07 -3.65 -11.84
CA LEU A 114 11.03 -3.36 -12.84
C LEU A 114 9.64 -3.73 -12.33
N LEU A 115 9.47 -4.87 -11.66
CA LEU A 115 8.20 -5.27 -11.08
C LEU A 115 7.79 -4.33 -9.94
N GLU A 116 8.70 -4.05 -9.01
CA GLU A 116 8.48 -3.15 -7.89
C GLU A 116 8.07 -1.73 -8.34
N LEU A 117 8.68 -1.24 -9.43
CA LEU A 117 8.35 0.05 -10.01
C LEU A 117 7.05 0.02 -10.84
N PHE A 118 6.95 -0.88 -11.82
CA PHE A 118 5.91 -0.80 -12.84
C PHE A 118 4.68 -1.66 -12.53
N ASP A 119 4.85 -2.89 -12.03
CA ASP A 119 3.73 -3.81 -11.80
C ASP A 119 2.70 -3.20 -10.83
N GLN A 120 3.18 -2.54 -9.77
CA GLN A 120 2.34 -1.82 -8.81
C GLN A 120 1.49 -0.70 -9.44
N MET A 121 1.93 -0.12 -10.57
CA MET A 121 1.23 0.97 -11.26
C MET A 121 0.39 0.51 -12.46
N VAL A 122 0.80 -0.57 -13.14
CA VAL A 122 0.21 -0.97 -14.43
C VAL A 122 -0.57 -2.28 -14.39
N ARG A 123 -0.49 -3.07 -13.32
CA ARG A 123 -1.21 -4.36 -13.23
C ARG A 123 -2.72 -4.21 -13.42
N ASN A 124 -3.36 -5.28 -13.90
CA ASN A 124 -4.80 -5.35 -14.15
C ASN A 124 -5.50 -6.45 -13.35
N GLN A 125 -4.79 -7.08 -12.42
CA GLN A 125 -5.28 -8.12 -11.54
C GLN A 125 -4.56 -8.09 -10.21
N ALA A 126 -5.19 -8.67 -9.18
CA ALA A 126 -4.66 -8.64 -7.83
C ALA A 126 -3.29 -9.33 -7.75
N GLY A 127 -2.34 -8.70 -7.07
CA GLY A 127 -0.97 -9.21 -6.87
C GLY A 127 -0.04 -9.12 -8.08
N GLY A 128 -0.57 -9.00 -9.30
CA GLY A 128 0.20 -8.81 -10.53
C GLY A 128 1.31 -9.84 -10.76
N GLU A 129 2.34 -9.40 -11.49
CA GLU A 129 3.53 -10.19 -11.78
C GLU A 129 4.47 -10.29 -10.56
N MET A 130 4.38 -9.38 -9.58
CA MET A 130 5.16 -9.47 -8.35
C MET A 130 4.85 -10.74 -7.55
N ILE A 131 3.57 -11.06 -7.33
CA ILE A 131 3.20 -12.31 -6.65
C ILE A 131 3.61 -13.52 -7.49
N ALA A 132 3.46 -13.46 -8.82
CA ALA A 132 3.90 -14.53 -9.70
C ALA A 132 5.41 -14.79 -9.58
N TYR A 133 6.22 -13.73 -9.47
CA TYR A 133 7.66 -13.81 -9.24
C TYR A 133 7.99 -14.44 -7.89
N LEU A 134 7.33 -14.01 -6.81
CA LEU A 134 7.57 -14.50 -5.45
C LEU A 134 7.04 -15.92 -5.19
N HIS A 135 6.24 -16.48 -6.09
CA HIS A 135 5.73 -17.85 -5.99
C HIS A 135 6.50 -18.85 -6.86
N GLN A 136 7.60 -18.42 -7.51
CA GLN A 136 8.51 -19.34 -8.19
C GLN A 136 9.13 -20.33 -7.19
N GLU A 137 9.38 -21.56 -7.63
CA GLU A 137 10.02 -22.59 -6.78
C GLU A 137 11.41 -22.17 -6.30
N ASN A 138 12.13 -21.38 -7.12
CA ASN A 138 13.43 -20.83 -6.81
C ASN A 138 13.43 -19.33 -7.12
N ILE A 139 13.60 -18.50 -6.10
CA ILE A 139 13.66 -17.04 -6.22
C ILE A 139 15.14 -16.64 -6.24
N PRO A 140 15.72 -16.31 -7.41
CA PRO A 140 17.17 -16.22 -7.56
C PRO A 140 17.82 -15.08 -6.74
N ASN A 141 17.03 -14.09 -6.34
CA ASN A 141 17.46 -12.93 -5.57
C ASN A 141 16.62 -12.70 -4.30
N GLU A 142 16.14 -13.79 -3.68
CA GLU A 142 15.31 -13.73 -2.46
C GLU A 142 15.89 -12.79 -1.39
N THR A 143 17.20 -12.92 -1.10
CA THR A 143 17.87 -12.09 -0.08
C THR A 143 17.79 -10.60 -0.40
N PHE A 144 17.88 -10.23 -1.69
CA PHE A 144 17.74 -8.83 -2.12
C PHE A 144 16.32 -8.34 -1.89
N ILE A 145 15.31 -9.12 -2.28
CA ILE A 145 13.90 -8.77 -2.12
C ILE A 145 13.53 -8.63 -0.64
N LEU A 146 13.97 -9.57 0.21
CA LEU A 146 13.71 -9.55 1.65
C LEU A 146 14.30 -8.31 2.32
N LYS A 147 15.45 -7.81 1.85
CA LYS A 147 16.03 -6.56 2.35
C LYS A 147 15.21 -5.33 1.97
N ARG A 148 14.52 -5.36 0.82
CA ARG A 148 13.68 -4.26 0.34
C ARG A 148 12.31 -4.25 1.01
N LEU A 149 11.57 -5.36 0.92
CA LEU A 149 10.17 -5.45 1.37
C LEU A 149 10.00 -5.96 2.82
N GLY A 150 11.06 -6.43 3.46
CA GLY A 150 11.00 -6.88 4.85
C GLY A 150 10.05 -8.06 5.07
N THR A 151 9.19 -7.96 6.08
CA THR A 151 8.28 -9.04 6.51
C THR A 151 7.19 -9.34 5.48
N GLU A 152 6.80 -8.36 4.66
CA GLU A 152 5.76 -8.55 3.65
C GLU A 152 6.16 -9.58 2.61
N ALA A 153 7.38 -9.48 2.06
CA ALA A 153 7.90 -10.48 1.13
C ALA A 153 7.98 -11.87 1.78
N LYS A 154 8.43 -11.97 3.04
CA LYS A 154 8.46 -13.26 3.78
C LYS A 154 7.07 -13.91 3.81
N ASN A 155 6.05 -13.14 4.11
CA ASN A 155 4.68 -13.62 4.20
C ASN A 155 4.13 -14.06 2.84
N ILE A 156 4.42 -13.31 1.77
CA ILE A 156 3.98 -13.65 0.41
C ILE A 156 4.65 -14.96 -0.03
N ILE A 157 5.98 -15.06 0.08
CA ILE A 157 6.75 -16.27 -0.28
C ILE A 157 6.22 -17.49 0.48
N ALA A 158 6.01 -17.37 1.80
CA ALA A 158 5.46 -18.44 2.62
C ALA A 158 4.05 -18.89 2.18
N SER A 159 3.21 -17.95 1.75
CA SER A 159 1.85 -18.24 1.28
C SER A 159 1.82 -19.01 -0.05
N GLY A 160 2.81 -18.78 -0.93
CA GLY A 160 3.02 -19.52 -2.17
C GLY A 160 3.31 -21.00 -1.89
N CYS A 161 4.27 -21.28 -1.00
CA CYS A 161 4.64 -22.64 -0.59
C CYS A 161 3.44 -23.44 -0.05
N GLN A 162 2.59 -22.83 0.78
CA GLN A 162 1.40 -23.49 1.32
C GLN A 162 0.36 -23.79 0.23
N THR A 163 0.18 -22.88 -0.73
CA THR A 163 -0.81 -23.04 -1.80
C THR A 163 -0.43 -24.17 -2.77
N GLN A 164 0.87 -24.32 -3.06
CA GLN A 164 1.39 -25.42 -3.87
C GLN A 164 1.15 -26.79 -3.20
N GLN A 165 1.39 -26.90 -1.88
CA GLN A 165 1.12 -28.12 -1.10
C GLN A 165 -0.37 -28.47 -0.99
N ILE A 166 -1.25 -27.47 -0.83
CA ILE A 166 -2.70 -27.67 -0.68
C ILE A 166 -3.37 -28.06 -2.02
N SER A 167 -2.79 -27.69 -3.17
CA SER A 167 -3.35 -28.03 -4.49
C SER A 167 -3.41 -29.53 -4.77
N LEU A 168 -2.61 -30.33 -4.07
CA LEU A 168 -2.52 -31.78 -4.25
C LEU A 168 -3.59 -32.59 -3.47
N SER A 169 -4.49 -31.97 -2.71
CA SER A 169 -5.31 -32.70 -1.72
C SER A 169 -6.81 -32.36 -1.59
N LYS A 170 -7.43 -31.54 -2.45
CA LYS A 170 -8.83 -31.11 -2.20
C LYS A 170 -9.93 -32.02 -2.81
N PRO A 171 -10.91 -32.49 -2.01
CA PRO A 171 -12.06 -33.27 -2.49
C PRO A 171 -13.13 -32.40 -3.18
N TRP A 172 -13.56 -32.84 -4.35
CA TRP A 172 -14.35 -32.10 -5.35
C TRP A 172 -15.77 -31.68 -4.93
N PHE A 173 -16.40 -32.36 -3.98
CA PHE A 173 -17.82 -32.17 -3.68
C PHE A 173 -18.18 -30.87 -2.92
N LYS A 174 -17.24 -30.21 -2.24
CA LYS A 174 -17.53 -28.99 -1.44
C LYS A 174 -17.68 -27.70 -2.28
N HIS A 175 -17.47 -27.75 -3.59
CA HIS A 175 -17.49 -26.57 -4.47
C HIS A 175 -18.83 -26.34 -5.21
N ALA A 176 -19.70 -27.35 -5.29
CA ALA A 176 -20.90 -27.30 -6.14
C ALA A 176 -22.00 -26.33 -5.65
N LEU A 177 -22.10 -26.06 -4.34
CA LEU A 177 -23.18 -25.24 -3.75
C LEU A 177 -22.80 -23.76 -3.53
N ARG A 178 -21.51 -23.42 -3.59
CA ARG A 178 -21.00 -22.03 -3.42
C ARG A 178 -21.53 -21.01 -4.44
N PRO A 179 -21.61 -21.32 -5.75
CA PRO A 179 -22.09 -20.33 -6.72
C PRO A 179 -23.57 -20.00 -6.51
N ILE A 180 -24.40 -20.99 -6.19
CA ILE A 180 -25.84 -20.81 -5.93
C ILE A 180 -26.04 -19.86 -4.74
N TYR A 181 -25.32 -20.09 -3.64
CA TYR A 181 -25.39 -19.22 -2.45
C TYR A 181 -24.98 -17.77 -2.74
N ARG A 182 -23.93 -17.57 -3.55
CA ARG A 182 -23.46 -16.23 -3.95
C ARG A 182 -24.43 -15.51 -4.87
N VAL A 183 -25.10 -16.22 -5.78
CA VAL A 183 -26.20 -15.65 -6.56
C VAL A 183 -27.24 -15.06 -5.62
N PHE A 184 -27.63 -15.72 -4.53
CA PHE A 184 -28.71 -15.20 -3.69
C PHE A 184 -28.33 -14.06 -2.74
N ARG A 185 -27.08 -14.02 -2.28
CA ARG A 185 -26.65 -13.13 -1.20
C ARG A 185 -25.85 -11.90 -1.66
N ASP A 186 -25.31 -11.91 -2.87
CA ASP A 186 -24.41 -10.86 -3.38
C ASP A 186 -25.00 -10.19 -4.64
N PRO A 187 -25.58 -8.98 -4.51
CA PRO A 187 -26.08 -8.20 -5.64
C PRO A 187 -25.01 -7.90 -6.70
N HIS A 188 -23.75 -7.69 -6.31
CA HIS A 188 -22.65 -7.46 -7.26
C HIS A 188 -22.32 -8.73 -8.05
N TYR A 189 -22.42 -9.91 -7.43
CA TYR A 189 -22.24 -11.18 -8.12
C TYR A 189 -23.32 -11.40 -9.20
N ARG A 190 -24.59 -11.10 -8.90
CA ARG A 190 -25.69 -11.15 -9.90
C ARG A 190 -25.46 -10.16 -11.03
N GLN A 191 -25.10 -8.92 -10.69
CA GLN A 191 -24.80 -7.87 -11.64
C GLN A 191 -23.68 -8.32 -12.59
N ASN A 192 -22.63 -8.95 -12.07
CA ASN A 192 -21.53 -9.51 -12.87
C ASN A 192 -21.99 -10.59 -13.85
N ILE A 193 -22.83 -11.54 -13.41
CA ILE A 193 -23.38 -12.58 -14.32
C ILE A 193 -24.18 -11.95 -15.46
N PHE A 194 -25.03 -10.98 -15.13
CA PHE A 194 -25.84 -10.28 -16.12
C PHE A 194 -24.97 -9.51 -17.11
N LEU A 195 -24.02 -8.70 -16.62
CA LEU A 195 -23.11 -7.92 -17.45
C LEU A 195 -22.24 -8.80 -18.35
N LYS A 196 -21.78 -9.95 -17.85
CA LYS A 196 -21.01 -10.92 -18.65
C LYS A 196 -21.80 -11.50 -19.82
N ARG A 197 -23.13 -11.57 -19.71
CA ARG A 197 -24.02 -12.04 -20.78
C ARG A 197 -24.43 -10.94 -21.75
N LEU A 198 -24.54 -9.70 -21.25
CA LEU A 198 -24.98 -8.54 -22.03
C LEU A 198 -23.87 -7.92 -22.88
N LEU A 199 -22.67 -7.81 -22.31
CA LEU A 199 -21.54 -7.13 -22.94
C LEU A 199 -20.78 -8.07 -23.88
N SER A 200 -20.09 -7.49 -24.86
CA SER A 200 -19.09 -8.22 -25.63
C SER A 200 -17.97 -8.72 -24.71
N SER A 201 -17.22 -9.73 -25.14
CA SER A 201 -16.06 -10.22 -24.38
C SER A 201 -15.04 -9.10 -24.11
N ALA A 202 -14.80 -8.24 -25.09
CA ALA A 202 -13.91 -7.09 -24.99
C ALA A 202 -14.42 -6.06 -23.98
N ASP A 203 -15.70 -5.68 -24.05
CA ASP A 203 -16.28 -4.68 -23.14
C ASP A 203 -16.35 -5.20 -21.70
N TYR A 204 -16.68 -6.48 -21.52
CA TYR A 204 -16.68 -7.09 -20.20
C TYR A 204 -15.27 -7.11 -19.60
N GLN A 205 -14.24 -7.42 -20.40
CA GLN A 205 -12.85 -7.37 -19.95
C GLN A 205 -12.44 -5.95 -19.58
N ALA A 206 -12.76 -4.95 -20.42
CA ALA A 206 -12.51 -3.54 -20.12
C ALA A 206 -13.18 -3.10 -18.81
N LEU A 207 -14.41 -3.55 -18.55
CA LEU A 207 -15.11 -3.28 -17.30
C LEU A 207 -14.42 -3.92 -16.08
N GLN A 208 -13.97 -5.17 -16.19
CA GLN A 208 -13.25 -5.84 -15.09
C GLN A 208 -11.94 -5.11 -14.78
N ILE A 209 -11.18 -4.73 -15.82
CA ILE A 209 -9.96 -3.94 -15.69
C ILE A 209 -10.30 -2.60 -15.01
N GLY A 210 -11.30 -1.86 -15.49
CA GLY A 210 -11.70 -0.59 -14.90
C GLY A 210 -12.04 -0.70 -13.42
N ARG A 211 -12.82 -1.72 -13.03
CA ARG A 211 -13.15 -1.98 -11.62
C ARG A 211 -11.94 -2.33 -10.78
N PHE A 212 -11.02 -3.14 -11.31
CA PHE A 212 -9.79 -3.46 -10.62
C PHE A 212 -8.93 -2.21 -10.40
N ARG A 213 -8.74 -1.39 -11.43
CA ARG A 213 -7.94 -0.15 -11.35
C ARG A 213 -8.55 0.89 -10.41
N GLN A 214 -9.85 0.81 -10.13
CA GLN A 214 -10.58 1.66 -9.18
C GLN A 214 -10.72 1.05 -7.77
N SER A 215 -10.15 -0.13 -7.51
CA SER A 215 -10.32 -0.84 -6.23
C SER A 215 -9.48 -0.27 -5.08
N GLY A 216 -8.51 0.59 -5.39
CA GLY A 216 -7.51 1.08 -4.43
C GLY A 216 -6.26 0.19 -4.33
N GLU A 217 -6.13 -0.88 -5.11
CA GLU A 217 -4.94 -1.74 -5.09
C GLU A 217 -3.75 -1.18 -5.90
N ILE A 218 -4.01 -0.31 -6.88
CA ILE A 218 -2.99 0.23 -7.78
C ILE A 218 -2.36 1.48 -7.17
N HIS A 219 -1.04 1.62 -7.33
CA HIS A 219 -0.35 2.88 -7.08
C HIS A 219 -0.64 3.82 -8.26
N GLN A 220 -1.39 4.88 -7.99
CA GLN A 220 -1.74 5.92 -8.97
C GLN A 220 -0.62 6.96 -9.12
N TRP A 221 0.22 7.12 -8.10
CA TRP A 221 1.36 8.02 -8.13
C TRP A 221 2.47 7.56 -7.19
N MET A 222 3.71 7.94 -7.46
CA MET A 222 4.86 7.67 -6.59
C MET A 222 5.59 8.97 -6.24
N TYR A 223 6.29 8.95 -5.11
CA TYR A 223 6.93 10.13 -4.56
C TYR A 223 8.38 9.88 -4.20
N ASP A 224 9.21 10.88 -4.45
CA ASP A 224 10.54 11.02 -3.88
C ASP A 224 10.53 12.12 -2.81
N ARG A 225 11.67 12.33 -2.16
CA ARG A 225 11.81 13.35 -1.10
C ARG A 225 11.47 14.77 -1.56
N TYR A 226 11.67 15.09 -2.84
CA TYR A 226 11.46 16.43 -3.37
C TYR A 226 9.98 16.67 -3.70
N SER A 227 9.39 15.77 -4.47
CA SER A 227 8.00 15.83 -4.90
C SER A 227 7.03 15.72 -3.72
N LEU A 228 7.31 14.88 -2.72
CA LEU A 228 6.51 14.81 -1.50
C LEU A 228 6.64 16.10 -0.67
N ALA A 229 7.86 16.65 -0.54
CA ALA A 229 8.05 17.93 0.15
C ALA A 229 7.32 19.09 -0.54
N GLN A 230 7.40 19.18 -1.86
CA GLN A 230 6.67 20.18 -2.64
C GLN A 230 5.16 20.06 -2.43
N LEU A 231 4.63 18.83 -2.50
CA LEU A 231 3.21 18.59 -2.30
C LEU A 231 2.76 18.99 -0.89
N LEU A 232 3.55 18.68 0.15
CA LEU A 232 3.26 19.08 1.52
C LEU A 232 3.28 20.61 1.69
N GLN A 233 4.29 21.27 1.16
CA GLN A 233 4.43 22.73 1.24
C GLN A 233 3.27 23.45 0.55
N GLN A 234 2.85 22.98 -0.62
CA GLN A 234 1.71 23.53 -1.36
C GLN A 234 0.37 23.37 -0.62
N ASN A 235 0.28 22.42 0.30
CA ASN A 235 -0.91 22.16 1.11
C ASN A 235 -0.78 22.68 2.55
N GLY A 236 0.07 23.70 2.76
CA GLY A 236 0.11 24.48 3.99
C GLY A 236 0.94 23.88 5.12
N PHE A 237 1.71 22.82 4.86
CA PHE A 237 2.61 22.26 5.87
C PHE A 237 3.97 22.95 5.88
N GLU A 238 4.57 23.04 7.06
CA GLU A 238 5.91 23.60 7.30
C GLU A 238 6.83 22.58 7.97
N LYS A 239 8.12 22.93 8.12
CA LYS A 239 9.15 22.11 8.80
C LYS A 239 9.21 20.68 8.27
N ILE A 240 9.10 20.56 6.94
CA ILE A 240 9.07 19.28 6.23
C ILE A 240 10.46 18.66 6.27
N GLN A 241 10.54 17.42 6.74
CA GLN A 241 11.80 16.71 6.91
C GLN A 241 11.63 15.22 6.65
N GLN A 242 12.64 14.61 6.04
CA GLN A 242 12.74 13.15 6.01
C GLN A 242 13.10 12.65 7.42
N ARG A 243 12.50 11.53 7.81
CA ARG A 243 12.81 10.81 9.05
C ARG A 243 13.16 9.36 8.74
N PRO A 244 13.92 8.68 9.61
CA PRO A 244 13.99 7.22 9.57
C PRO A 244 12.72 6.60 10.18
N ALA A 245 12.55 5.29 9.99
CA ALA A 245 11.41 4.53 10.54
C ALA A 245 11.33 4.57 12.08
N HIS A 246 12.48 4.61 12.76
CA HIS A 246 12.59 4.51 14.22
C HIS A 246 12.54 5.85 14.96
N GLU A 247 12.78 6.96 14.27
CA GLU A 247 12.77 8.30 14.86
C GLU A 247 11.58 9.13 14.37
N SER A 248 11.05 9.92 15.29
CA SER A 248 9.91 10.79 15.03
C SER A 248 9.87 11.91 16.07
N ALA A 249 9.28 13.05 15.70
CA ALA A 249 8.85 14.04 16.69
C ALA A 249 7.67 13.56 17.55
N ILE A 250 7.01 12.47 17.17
CA ILE A 250 5.94 11.83 17.93
C ILE A 250 6.55 11.06 19.10
N LEU A 251 6.10 11.38 20.32
CA LEU A 251 6.59 10.76 21.54
C LEU A 251 6.33 9.24 21.53
N HIS A 252 7.35 8.46 21.92
CA HIS A 252 7.33 6.99 21.97
C HIS A 252 7.00 6.31 20.62
N TRP A 253 7.30 6.95 19.48
CA TRP A 253 6.95 6.44 18.15
C TRP A 253 7.18 4.94 17.91
N SER A 254 8.39 4.46 18.22
CA SER A 254 8.74 3.05 17.98
C SER A 254 7.96 2.06 18.86
N SER A 255 7.34 2.48 19.97
CA SER A 255 6.52 1.59 20.80
C SER A 255 5.14 1.31 20.21
N PHE A 256 4.68 2.11 19.23
CA PHE A 256 3.44 1.83 18.50
C PHE A 256 3.59 0.72 17.46
N ASN A 257 4.84 0.38 17.08
CA ASN A 257 5.17 -0.61 16.07
C ASN A 257 4.44 -0.39 14.72
N LEU A 258 4.23 0.87 14.32
CA LEU A 258 3.58 1.22 13.05
C LEU A 258 4.56 1.12 11.88
N ASP A 259 5.72 1.80 11.96
CA ASP A 259 6.80 1.73 10.96
C ASP A 259 7.88 0.66 11.27
N THR A 260 7.83 0.09 12.47
CA THR A 260 8.78 -0.91 12.97
C THR A 260 8.06 -2.15 13.47
N GLU A 261 8.71 -3.29 13.36
CA GLU A 261 8.29 -4.55 13.95
C GLU A 261 8.57 -4.58 15.46
N PRO A 262 7.90 -5.46 16.23
CA PRO A 262 8.13 -5.60 17.67
C PRO A 262 9.58 -5.91 18.06
N ASN A 263 10.35 -6.54 17.17
CA ASN A 263 11.77 -6.82 17.36
C ASN A 263 12.70 -5.64 16.97
N GLY A 264 12.13 -4.51 16.55
CA GLY A 264 12.86 -3.30 16.14
C GLY A 264 13.25 -3.24 14.65
N SER A 265 13.06 -4.29 13.85
CA SER A 265 13.32 -4.21 12.40
C SER A 265 12.31 -3.30 11.70
N VAL A 266 12.67 -2.66 10.59
CA VAL A 266 11.75 -1.81 9.83
C VAL A 266 10.68 -2.68 9.14
N TYR A 267 9.41 -2.26 9.20
CA TYR A 267 8.28 -3.01 8.61
C TYR A 267 8.35 -3.07 7.07
N LYS A 268 8.56 -1.91 6.42
CA LYS A 268 8.71 -1.76 4.97
C LYS A 268 9.97 -0.93 4.65
N PRO A 269 11.16 -1.57 4.62
CA PRO A 269 12.45 -0.88 4.49
C PRO A 269 12.64 -0.01 3.24
N ASP A 270 11.85 -0.26 2.20
CA ASP A 270 11.77 0.47 0.94
C ASP A 270 10.93 1.75 1.02
N SER A 271 10.47 2.16 2.21
CA SER A 271 9.62 3.33 2.38
C SER A 271 10.41 4.63 2.58
N LEU A 272 9.89 5.70 1.99
CA LEU A 272 10.23 7.08 2.30
C LEU A 272 9.33 7.56 3.45
N TYR A 273 9.94 7.97 4.57
CA TYR A 273 9.22 8.56 5.69
C TYR A 273 9.46 10.06 5.77
N MET A 274 8.38 10.84 5.82
CA MET A 274 8.45 12.29 5.96
C MET A 274 7.53 12.78 7.08
N GLU A 275 7.99 13.80 7.78
CA GLU A 275 7.21 14.52 8.78
C GLU A 275 7.07 15.98 8.39
N ALA A 276 5.91 16.55 8.69
CA ALA A 276 5.65 17.97 8.54
C ALA A 276 4.72 18.48 9.65
N ILE A 277 4.69 19.79 9.84
CA ILE A 277 3.95 20.46 10.91
C ILE A 277 2.87 21.34 10.30
N LYS A 278 1.66 21.29 10.87
CA LYS A 278 0.66 22.32 10.63
C LYS A 278 1.06 23.62 11.35
N PRO A 279 1.16 24.77 10.68
CA PRO A 279 1.49 26.05 11.32
C PRO A 279 0.53 26.44 12.45
N ALA A 280 0.98 27.40 13.28
CA ALA A 280 0.22 27.93 14.42
C ALA A 280 -1.04 28.71 13.99
#